data_AF-A0A437D9G2-F1
#
_entry.id   AF-A0A437D9G2-F1
#
_cell.length_a   1.000
_cell.length_b   1.000
_cell.length_c   1.000
_cell.angle_alpha   90.00
_cell.angle_beta   90.00
_cell.angle_gamma   90.00
#
_symmetry.space_group_name_H-M   'P 1'
#
loop_
_entity.id
_entity.type
_entity.pdbx_description
1 polymer ?
#
loop_
_entity_poly.entity_id
_entity_poly.type
_entity_poly.pdbx_seq_one_letter_code
_entity_poly.pdbx_strand_id
1 'polypeptide(L)'
;MHQMQQRVQKITLRPQLIIESLDFLFKTKVLGMQPPLPPEAVRELVSSCLHRDPVAADLRCSLFVAAAQNYKRDSLLRPFPLRYFSGDNKDFEELLADVNSLPGVRDLVRLQPGEGEHHLALTHWILSSKSFAVKTLQKEEYAKLCNLTEGEGISAPAPDFLFELEYSDPMNARFERTREGRDVFYAFHGSRLENFHSIIHNGLHCHLNKNSVFGEGTYLTSDLSMALLYSPHSSGWRESLLGSLLSCVALCEIIDHPDVKCQVKKKDSEIIDRQRSRARNSEGGDVPQKYFIVTNNQLLRVKYLLVYSQKRHLSRRSRSSSWFLRHHFAIMMSLYLLLLIFIGAFNSPTFVSFWHRLFR
;
A
#
# COMPACT_ATOMS: atom_id res chain seq x y z
N MET A 1 -36.40 11.48 66.43
CA MET A 1 -35.42 10.44 66.00
C MET A 1 -36.03 9.50 64.96
N HIS A 2 -36.48 10.03 63.82
CA HIS A 2 -37.09 9.20 62.75
C HIS A 2 -36.98 9.85 61.37
N GLN A 3 -35.85 10.51 61.09
CA GLN A 3 -35.58 11.12 59.78
C GLN A 3 -34.09 11.13 59.40
N MET A 4 -33.32 10.12 59.82
CA MET A 4 -31.90 10.04 59.51
C MET A 4 -31.39 8.62 59.18
N GLN A 5 -32.28 7.75 58.67
CA GLN A 5 -31.93 6.37 58.31
C GLN A 5 -32.39 5.91 56.91
N GLN A 6 -32.83 6.79 56.02
CA GLN A 6 -33.29 6.41 54.67
C GLN A 6 -32.53 7.04 53.49
N ARG A 7 -31.30 7.52 53.68
CA ARG A 7 -30.46 8.00 52.55
C ARG A 7 -29.10 7.32 52.40
N VAL A 8 -28.98 6.10 52.92
CA VAL A 8 -27.87 5.19 52.60
C VAL A 8 -28.45 3.93 51.97
N GLN A 9 -29.12 4.10 50.83
CA GLN A 9 -29.50 2.98 49.97
C GLN A 9 -28.65 3.02 48.71
N LYS A 10 -27.64 2.14 48.71
CA LYS A 10 -27.12 1.40 47.55
C LYS A 10 -26.92 2.20 46.26
N ILE A 11 -25.74 2.80 46.13
CA ILE A 11 -25.03 2.76 44.85
C ILE A 11 -23.96 1.69 44.97
N THR A 12 -24.39 0.43 44.99
CA THR A 12 -23.50 -0.71 44.73
C THR A 12 -23.44 -0.86 43.22
N LEU A 13 -22.69 0.03 42.55
CA LEU A 13 -22.33 -0.15 41.15
C LEU A 13 -21.53 -1.46 41.07
N ARG A 14 -22.01 -2.41 40.28
CA ARG A 14 -21.36 -3.72 40.08
C ARG A 14 -19.90 -3.48 39.66
N PRO A 15 -18.90 -4.10 40.32
CA PRO A 15 -17.49 -3.95 39.96
C PRO A 15 -17.21 -4.23 38.48
N GLN A 16 -17.98 -5.12 37.85
CA GLN A 16 -17.91 -5.44 36.42
C GLN A 16 -18.22 -4.24 35.51
N LEU A 17 -19.22 -3.41 35.82
CA LEU A 17 -19.56 -2.23 35.02
C LEU A 17 -18.49 -1.13 35.14
N ILE A 18 -17.87 -1.02 36.31
CA ILE A 18 -16.77 -0.06 36.53
C ILE A 18 -15.52 -0.50 35.76
N ILE A 19 -15.19 -1.80 35.79
CA ILE A 19 -14.09 -2.37 35.03
C ILE A 19 -14.33 -2.23 33.52
N GLU A 20 -15.52 -2.55 33.01
CA GLU A 20 -15.86 -2.33 31.59
C GLU A 20 -15.79 -0.85 31.19
N SER A 21 -16.23 0.06 32.08
CA SER A 21 -16.13 1.51 31.82
C SER A 21 -14.70 2.02 31.83
N LEU A 22 -13.84 1.47 32.70
CA LEU A 22 -12.42 1.81 32.80
C LEU A 22 -11.63 1.21 31.64
N ASP A 23 -11.96 -0.01 31.20
CA ASP A 23 -11.34 -0.68 30.05
C ASP A 23 -11.77 -0.01 28.73
N PHE A 24 -13.03 0.47 28.66
CA PHE A 24 -13.51 1.34 27.58
C PHE A 24 -12.84 2.72 27.60
N LEU A 25 -12.66 3.33 28.77
CA LEU A 25 -11.90 4.58 28.92
C LEU A 25 -10.41 4.40 28.58
N PHE A 26 -9.83 3.25 28.93
CA PHE A 26 -8.43 2.94 28.64
C PHE A 26 -8.24 2.69 27.14
N LYS A 27 -9.13 1.94 26.49
CA LYS A 27 -9.16 1.78 25.03
C LYS A 27 -9.35 3.13 24.30
N THR A 28 -10.25 3.98 24.76
CA THR A 28 -10.47 5.30 24.11
C THR A 28 -9.30 6.24 24.29
N LYS A 29 -8.62 6.24 25.44
CA LYS A 29 -7.50 7.14 25.74
C LYS A 29 -6.15 6.65 25.20
N VAL A 30 -5.93 5.34 25.08
CA VAL A 30 -4.67 4.74 24.62
C VAL A 30 -4.67 4.44 23.11
N LEU A 31 -5.83 4.13 22.49
CA LEU A 31 -5.94 3.84 21.05
C LEU A 31 -6.47 5.03 20.22
N GLY A 32 -6.70 6.20 20.83
CA GLY A 32 -7.21 7.37 20.10
C GLY A 32 -8.60 7.15 19.48
N MET A 33 -9.44 6.32 20.11
CA MET A 33 -10.79 6.04 19.60
C MET A 33 -11.71 7.22 19.91
N GLN A 34 -11.98 8.04 18.89
CA GLN A 34 -13.22 8.82 18.87
C GLN A 34 -14.40 7.82 18.83
N PRO A 35 -15.54 8.12 19.50
CA PRO A 35 -16.73 7.29 19.36
C PRO A 35 -17.08 7.16 17.87
N PRO A 36 -17.59 5.99 17.42
CA PRO A 36 -17.94 5.78 16.03
C PRO A 36 -18.91 6.89 15.61
N LEU A 37 -18.54 7.62 14.56
CA LEU A 37 -19.38 8.69 14.04
C LEU A 37 -20.74 8.12 13.63
N PRO A 38 -21.84 8.88 13.79
CA PRO A 38 -23.14 8.47 13.29
C PRO A 38 -23.06 8.14 11.79
N PRO A 39 -23.79 7.11 11.29
CA PRO A 39 -23.74 6.72 9.88
C PRO A 39 -24.03 7.86 8.90
N GLU A 40 -24.91 8.78 9.27
CA GLU A 40 -25.23 9.97 8.47
C GLU A 40 -24.01 10.90 8.33
N ALA A 41 -23.31 11.19 9.43
CA ALA A 41 -22.10 12.01 9.40
C ALA A 41 -20.97 11.34 8.60
N VAL A 42 -20.82 10.02 8.73
CA VAL A 42 -19.86 9.23 7.93
C VAL A 42 -20.16 9.38 6.44
N ARG A 43 -21.43 9.27 6.05
CA ARG A 43 -21.88 9.41 4.66
C ARG A 43 -21.59 10.80 4.11
N GLU A 44 -21.91 11.86 4.85
CA GLU A 44 -21.63 13.23 4.43
C GLU A 44 -20.13 13.48 4.24
N LEU A 45 -19.30 13.02 5.18
CA LEU A 45 -17.84 13.16 5.11
C LEU A 45 -17.24 12.41 3.91
N VAL A 46 -17.68 11.16 3.69
CA VAL A 46 -17.24 10.37 2.53
C VAL A 46 -17.69 11.05 1.25
N SER A 47 -18.96 11.39 1.12
CA SER A 47 -19.50 12.07 -0.06
C SER A 47 -18.74 13.37 -0.37
N SER A 48 -18.49 14.19 0.64
CA SER A 48 -17.69 15.42 0.51
C SER A 48 -16.27 15.14 -0.01
N CYS A 49 -15.59 14.12 0.54
CA CYS A 49 -14.25 13.72 0.08
C CYS A 49 -14.26 13.22 -1.37
N LEU A 50 -15.23 12.37 -1.72
CA LEU A 50 -15.37 11.80 -3.06
C LEU A 50 -15.75 12.86 -4.11
N HIS A 51 -16.51 13.89 -3.73
CA HIS A 51 -16.81 15.01 -4.61
C HIS A 51 -15.63 15.97 -4.80
N ARG A 52 -14.83 16.20 -3.74
CA ARG A 52 -13.72 17.14 -3.78
C ARG A 52 -12.56 16.65 -4.64
N ASP A 53 -12.13 15.40 -4.45
CA ASP A 53 -11.05 14.79 -5.22
C ASP A 53 -11.29 13.28 -5.37
N PRO A 54 -12.13 12.87 -6.34
CA PRO A 54 -12.49 11.46 -6.52
C PRO A 54 -11.29 10.60 -6.90
N VAL A 55 -10.30 11.16 -7.60
CA VAL A 55 -9.13 10.44 -8.11
C VAL A 55 -8.16 10.15 -6.97
N ALA A 56 -7.90 11.11 -6.08
CA ALA A 56 -7.08 10.89 -4.89
C ALA A 56 -7.76 9.93 -3.89
N ALA A 57 -9.09 10.03 -3.74
CA ALA A 57 -9.84 9.09 -2.92
C ALA A 57 -9.76 7.66 -3.47
N ASP A 58 -9.92 7.50 -4.79
CA ASP A 58 -9.79 6.22 -5.48
C ASP A 58 -8.40 5.61 -5.32
N LEU A 59 -7.34 6.42 -5.41
CA LEU A 59 -5.97 5.96 -5.15
C LEU A 59 -5.87 5.34 -3.76
N ARG A 60 -6.34 6.02 -2.72
CA ARG A 60 -6.22 5.53 -1.34
C ARG A 60 -6.98 4.22 -1.14
N CYS A 61 -8.18 4.10 -1.71
CA CYS A 61 -8.91 2.83 -1.75
C CYS A 61 -8.11 1.75 -2.51
N SER A 62 -7.54 2.09 -3.67
CA SER A 62 -6.76 1.16 -4.48
C SER A 62 -5.52 0.62 -3.77
N LEU A 63 -4.78 1.48 -3.07
CA LEU A 63 -3.63 1.09 -2.27
C LEU A 63 -4.02 0.19 -1.09
N PHE A 64 -5.10 0.55 -0.39
CA PHE A 64 -5.64 -0.24 0.72
C PHE A 64 -6.07 -1.63 0.25
N VAL A 65 -6.86 -1.71 -0.82
CA VAL A 65 -7.35 -2.97 -1.41
C VAL A 65 -6.18 -3.85 -1.86
N ALA A 66 -5.16 -3.26 -2.52
CA ALA A 66 -3.97 -3.99 -2.94
C ALA A 66 -3.22 -4.62 -1.73
N ALA A 67 -3.08 -3.87 -0.64
CA ALA A 67 -2.46 -4.36 0.60
C ALA A 67 -3.30 -5.45 1.28
N ALA A 68 -4.62 -5.26 1.36
CA ALA A 68 -5.55 -6.18 2.03
C ALA A 68 -5.67 -7.52 1.29
N GLN A 69 -5.70 -7.51 -0.04
CA GLN A 69 -5.83 -8.72 -0.85
C GLN A 69 -4.53 -9.54 -0.93
N ASN A 70 -3.38 -8.93 -0.65
CA ASN A 70 -2.09 -9.60 -0.73
C ASN A 70 -1.96 -10.76 0.28
N TYR A 71 -1.23 -11.82 -0.06
CA TYR A 71 -0.97 -12.93 0.87
C TYR A 71 -0.11 -12.50 2.08
N LYS A 72 0.68 -11.42 1.95
CA LYS A 72 1.48 -10.83 3.04
C LYS A 72 0.74 -9.74 3.83
N ARG A 73 -0.60 -9.66 3.70
CA ARG A 73 -1.44 -8.60 4.31
C ARG A 73 -1.18 -8.30 5.78
N ASP A 74 -0.80 -9.30 6.59
CA ASP A 74 -0.52 -9.06 8.01
C ASP A 74 0.65 -8.07 8.24
N SER A 75 1.68 -8.17 7.40
CA SER A 75 2.82 -7.25 7.40
C SER A 75 2.55 -5.94 6.66
N LEU A 76 1.77 -5.99 5.58
CA LEU A 76 1.61 -4.87 4.64
C LEU A 76 0.46 -3.92 4.98
N LEU A 77 -0.63 -4.43 5.54
CA LEU A 77 -1.82 -3.65 5.85
C LEU A 77 -1.66 -2.93 7.19
N ARG A 78 -0.79 -1.93 7.19
CA ARG A 78 -0.47 -1.09 8.35
C ARG A 78 -0.60 0.38 7.95
N PRO A 79 -1.49 1.17 8.56
CA PRO A 79 -2.38 0.84 9.68
C PRO A 79 -3.46 -0.17 9.27
N PHE A 80 -4.03 -0.85 10.28
CA PHE A 80 -5.13 -1.80 10.12
C PHE A 80 -6.41 -1.22 10.74
N PRO A 81 -7.59 -1.37 10.08
CA PRO A 81 -8.85 -0.83 10.58
C PRO A 81 -9.30 -1.48 11.88
N LEU A 82 -9.47 -0.69 12.93
CA LEU A 82 -9.83 -1.16 14.29
C LEU A 82 -11.15 -1.95 14.35
N ARG A 83 -12.07 -1.69 13.42
CA ARG A 83 -13.36 -2.39 13.31
C ARG A 83 -13.20 -3.90 13.13
N TYR A 84 -12.14 -4.34 12.47
CA TYR A 84 -11.92 -5.75 12.13
C TYR A 84 -10.98 -6.43 13.12
N PHE A 85 -10.98 -5.98 14.38
CA PHE A 85 -10.32 -6.71 15.46
C PHE A 85 -11.35 -7.54 16.22
N SER A 86 -11.09 -8.83 16.33
CA SER A 86 -11.81 -9.74 17.21
C SER A 86 -10.92 -10.02 18.43
N GLY A 87 -11.09 -9.20 19.47
CA GLY A 87 -10.16 -9.15 20.61
C GLY A 87 -8.79 -8.62 20.19
N ASP A 88 -7.75 -9.43 20.34
CA ASP A 88 -6.38 -9.10 19.93
C ASP A 88 -6.02 -9.60 18.51
N ASN A 89 -6.93 -10.34 17.88
CA ASN A 89 -6.71 -10.93 16.56
C ASN A 89 -7.31 -10.07 15.45
N LYS A 90 -6.58 -9.93 14.35
CA LYS A 90 -7.08 -9.27 13.13
C LYS A 90 -7.99 -10.23 12.37
N ASP A 91 -9.25 -9.86 12.21
CA ASP A 91 -10.22 -10.58 11.38
C ASP A 91 -10.05 -10.19 9.91
N PHE A 92 -9.16 -10.92 9.23
CA PHE A 92 -8.96 -10.73 7.79
C PHE A 92 -10.11 -11.29 6.94
N GLU A 93 -10.91 -12.23 7.46
CA GLU A 93 -12.01 -12.82 6.68
C GLU A 93 -13.14 -11.81 6.51
N GLU A 94 -13.57 -11.18 7.61
CA GLU A 94 -14.57 -10.10 7.57
C GLU A 94 -14.07 -8.92 6.71
N LEU A 95 -12.82 -8.50 6.90
CA LEU A 95 -12.23 -7.42 6.12
C LEU A 95 -12.20 -7.75 4.62
N LEU A 96 -11.82 -8.97 4.24
CA LEU A 96 -11.78 -9.37 2.85
C LEU A 96 -13.18 -9.41 2.23
N ALA A 97 -14.21 -9.83 2.97
CA ALA A 97 -15.58 -9.83 2.48
C ALA A 97 -16.03 -8.41 2.09
N ASP A 98 -15.74 -7.43 2.95
CA ASP A 98 -16.03 -6.02 2.71
C ASP A 98 -15.17 -5.44 1.57
N VAL A 99 -13.88 -5.76 1.54
CA VAL A 99 -12.95 -5.32 0.47
C VAL A 99 -13.32 -5.89 -0.89
N ASN A 100 -13.73 -7.16 -0.97
CA ASN A 100 -14.06 -7.82 -2.23
C ASN A 100 -15.41 -7.36 -2.81
N SER A 101 -16.29 -6.85 -1.95
CA SER A 101 -17.59 -6.29 -2.34
C SER A 101 -17.60 -4.76 -2.43
N LEU A 102 -16.47 -4.10 -2.16
CA LEU A 102 -16.36 -2.63 -2.09
C LEU A 102 -16.69 -1.99 -3.46
N PRO A 103 -17.77 -1.19 -3.56
CA PRO A 103 -18.19 -0.57 -4.80
C PRO A 103 -17.30 0.62 -5.17
N GLY A 104 -17.12 0.86 -6.48
CA GLY A 104 -16.30 1.96 -7.00
C GLY A 104 -16.71 3.34 -6.49
N VAL A 105 -15.81 4.33 -6.58
CA VAL A 105 -16.07 5.71 -6.10
C VAL A 105 -17.38 6.29 -6.63
N ARG A 106 -17.71 6.04 -7.90
CA ARG A 106 -18.95 6.54 -8.52
C ARG A 106 -20.21 5.95 -7.90
N ASP A 107 -20.15 4.69 -7.47
CA ASP A 107 -21.28 3.98 -6.91
C ASP A 107 -21.41 4.27 -5.41
N LEU A 108 -20.29 4.44 -4.69
CA LEU A 108 -20.27 4.90 -3.30
C LEU A 108 -21.01 6.22 -3.11
N VAL A 109 -20.83 7.17 -4.04
CA VAL A 109 -21.53 8.48 -4.00
C VAL A 109 -23.05 8.34 -4.21
N ARG A 110 -23.50 7.27 -4.87
CA ARG A 110 -24.92 7.06 -5.23
C ARG A 110 -25.71 6.26 -4.20
N LEU A 111 -25.05 5.68 -3.20
CA LEU A 111 -25.70 4.89 -2.16
C LEU A 111 -26.75 5.71 -1.42
N GLN A 112 -27.94 5.14 -1.23
CA GLN A 112 -29.02 5.76 -0.46
C GLN A 112 -28.80 5.59 1.06
N PRO A 113 -29.43 6.40 1.92
CA PRO A 113 -29.43 6.19 3.36
C PRO A 113 -29.82 4.76 3.74
N GLY A 114 -29.09 4.14 4.66
CA GLY A 114 -29.25 2.72 5.04
C GLY A 114 -28.57 1.71 4.12
N GLU A 115 -28.13 2.10 2.91
CA GLU A 115 -27.38 1.22 2.01
C GLU A 115 -25.87 1.34 2.25
N GLY A 116 -25.18 0.19 2.19
CA GLY A 116 -23.71 0.12 2.15
C GLY A 116 -22.98 0.75 3.35
N GLU A 117 -23.60 0.77 4.53
CA GLU A 117 -23.03 1.45 5.71
C GLU A 117 -21.65 0.90 6.11
N HIS A 118 -21.43 -0.40 5.94
CA HIS A 118 -20.13 -1.03 6.19
C HIS A 118 -19.07 -0.57 5.19
N HIS A 119 -19.42 -0.48 3.90
CA HIS A 119 -18.54 0.08 2.87
C HIS A 119 -18.22 1.55 3.15
N LEU A 120 -19.21 2.37 3.48
CA LEU A 120 -18.99 3.79 3.81
C LEU A 120 -18.12 3.97 5.06
N ALA A 121 -18.32 3.15 6.09
CA ALA A 121 -17.47 3.16 7.27
C ALA A 121 -16.02 2.77 6.96
N LEU A 122 -15.81 1.75 6.11
CA LEU A 122 -14.49 1.35 5.65
C LEU A 122 -13.84 2.45 4.80
N THR A 123 -14.55 2.99 3.81
CA THR A 123 -14.07 4.09 2.97
C THR A 123 -13.73 5.32 3.81
N HIS A 124 -14.60 5.68 4.76
CA HIS A 124 -14.32 6.78 5.68
C HIS A 124 -13.02 6.53 6.45
N TRP A 125 -12.81 5.32 6.98
CA TRP A 125 -11.56 4.98 7.65
C TRP A 125 -10.35 5.10 6.73
N ILE A 126 -10.43 4.58 5.49
CA ILE A 126 -9.36 4.66 4.49
C ILE A 126 -9.02 6.12 4.18
N LEU A 127 -10.04 6.99 4.06
CA LEU A 127 -9.90 8.40 3.72
C LEU A 127 -9.58 9.30 4.92
N SER A 128 -9.77 8.81 6.14
CA SER A 128 -9.48 9.54 7.38
C SER A 128 -8.01 9.41 7.74
N SER A 129 -7.21 10.42 7.39
CA SER A 129 -5.85 10.58 7.90
C SER A 129 -5.72 11.97 8.53
N LYS A 130 -5.20 12.03 9.75
CA LYS A 130 -4.87 13.30 10.42
C LYS A 130 -3.44 13.77 10.09
N SER A 131 -2.64 12.87 9.53
CA SER A 131 -1.20 13.05 9.31
C SER A 131 -0.89 13.67 7.96
N PHE A 132 -1.69 13.36 6.95
CA PHE A 132 -1.51 13.83 5.57
C PHE A 132 -2.82 13.84 4.79
N ALA A 133 -2.86 14.63 3.72
CA ALA A 133 -3.83 14.57 2.64
C ALA A 133 -3.15 14.11 1.34
N VAL A 134 -3.93 13.51 0.44
CA VAL A 134 -3.49 13.17 -0.92
C VAL A 134 -4.26 14.07 -1.88
N LYS A 135 -3.53 14.69 -2.81
CA LYS A 135 -4.10 15.60 -3.79
C LYS A 135 -3.70 15.18 -5.19
N THR A 136 -4.67 15.14 -6.10
CA THR A 136 -4.42 14.88 -7.51
C THR A 136 -3.74 16.10 -8.15
N LEU A 137 -2.65 15.87 -8.88
CA LEU A 137 -1.94 16.88 -9.65
C LEU A 137 -2.28 16.77 -11.13
N GLN A 138 -2.18 17.90 -11.83
CA GLN A 138 -2.34 17.95 -13.28
C GLN A 138 -1.08 17.45 -13.99
N LYS A 139 -1.21 17.03 -15.25
CA LYS A 139 -0.10 16.42 -16.00
C LYS A 139 1.05 17.39 -16.25
N GLU A 140 0.76 18.67 -16.33
CA GLU A 140 1.73 19.74 -16.57
C GLU A 140 2.72 19.87 -15.40
N GLU A 141 2.32 19.46 -14.19
CA GLU A 141 3.19 19.43 -13.01
C GLU A 141 4.31 18.38 -13.15
N TYR A 142 4.12 17.35 -13.98
CA TYR A 142 5.14 16.32 -14.20
C TYR A 142 6.44 16.90 -14.76
N ALA A 143 6.35 17.89 -15.66
CA ALA A 143 7.54 18.56 -16.19
C ALA A 143 8.35 19.27 -15.10
N LYS A 144 7.67 19.85 -14.10
CA LYS A 144 8.33 20.47 -12.95
C LYS A 144 9.03 19.43 -12.08
N LEU A 145 8.41 18.26 -11.88
CA LEU A 145 9.02 17.17 -11.11
C LEU A 145 10.26 16.59 -11.79
N CYS A 146 10.27 16.47 -13.12
CA CYS A 146 11.45 16.03 -13.87
C CYS A 146 12.65 16.96 -13.65
N ASN A 147 12.41 18.28 -13.53
CA ASN A 147 13.46 19.26 -13.26
C ASN A 147 14.05 19.12 -11.85
N LEU A 148 13.32 18.55 -10.89
CA LEU A 148 13.79 18.36 -9.52
C LEU A 148 14.80 17.21 -9.36
N THR A 149 14.83 16.26 -10.29
CA THR A 149 15.65 15.04 -10.17
C THR A 149 16.95 15.07 -10.98
N GLU A 150 17.27 16.19 -11.62
CA GLU A 150 18.54 16.48 -12.35
C GLU A 150 19.03 15.30 -13.25
N GLY A 151 18.11 14.52 -13.82
CA GLY A 151 18.43 13.29 -14.53
C GLY A 151 18.75 13.50 -16.00
N GLU A 152 20.03 13.50 -16.37
CA GLU A 152 20.47 13.29 -17.76
C GLU A 152 20.30 11.80 -18.11
N GLY A 153 19.18 11.42 -18.71
CA GLY A 153 18.91 10.01 -19.01
C GLY A 153 17.63 9.72 -19.79
N ILE A 154 17.58 8.50 -20.31
CA ILE A 154 16.54 7.93 -21.19
C ILE A 154 15.13 8.32 -20.74
N SER A 155 14.30 8.78 -21.69
CA SER A 155 12.90 9.18 -21.47
C SER A 155 12.09 8.01 -20.89
N ALA A 156 11.89 8.02 -19.57
CA ALA A 156 10.96 7.13 -18.90
C ALA A 156 9.51 7.46 -19.33
N PRO A 157 8.59 6.48 -19.34
CA PRO A 157 7.19 6.76 -19.63
C PRO A 157 6.63 7.79 -18.65
N ALA A 158 5.82 8.72 -19.16
CA ALA A 158 5.08 9.64 -18.31
C ALA A 158 4.01 8.88 -17.52
N PRO A 159 3.78 9.22 -16.24
CA PRO A 159 2.72 8.61 -15.43
C PRO A 159 1.34 8.98 -15.97
N ASP A 160 0.37 8.07 -15.82
CA ASP A 160 -1.03 8.34 -16.18
C ASP A 160 -1.69 9.28 -15.15
N PHE A 161 -1.31 9.12 -13.88
CA PHE A 161 -1.81 9.92 -12.75
C PHE A 161 -0.66 10.36 -11.84
N LEU A 162 -0.78 11.56 -11.30
CA LEU A 162 0.20 12.16 -10.41
C LEU A 162 -0.49 12.65 -9.13
N PHE A 163 0.14 12.42 -7.98
CA PHE A 163 -0.40 12.81 -6.68
C PHE A 163 0.67 13.45 -5.80
N GLU A 164 0.25 14.39 -4.98
CA GLU A 164 1.05 15.00 -3.91
C GLU A 164 0.57 14.54 -2.53
N LEU A 165 1.53 14.29 -1.64
CA LEU A 165 1.27 14.14 -0.21
C LEU A 165 1.48 15.49 0.48
N GLU A 166 0.39 16.04 1.00
CA GLU A 166 0.37 17.24 1.82
C GLU A 166 0.34 16.82 3.29
N TYR A 167 1.47 16.94 3.99
CA TYR A 167 1.57 16.59 5.41
C TYR A 167 0.97 17.68 6.31
N SER A 168 0.44 17.27 7.44
CA SER A 168 -0.05 18.16 8.50
C SER A 168 1.05 19.06 9.08
N ASP A 169 0.67 20.20 9.65
CA ASP A 169 1.63 21.17 10.24
C ASP A 169 2.58 20.55 11.27
N PRO A 170 2.14 19.67 12.20
CA PRO A 170 3.06 19.03 13.14
C PRO A 170 4.12 18.16 12.44
N MET A 171 3.75 17.48 11.34
CA MET A 171 4.68 16.67 10.55
C MET A 171 5.64 17.52 9.74
N ASN A 172 5.15 18.60 9.12
CA ASN A 172 6.00 19.58 8.43
C ASN A 172 7.00 20.22 9.40
N ALA A 173 6.54 20.70 10.55
CA ALA A 173 7.40 21.30 11.56
C ALA A 173 8.47 20.32 12.08
N ARG A 174 8.13 19.02 12.20
CA ARG A 174 9.11 17.98 12.55
C ARG A 174 10.17 17.80 11.46
N PHE A 175 9.76 17.74 10.19
CA PHE A 175 10.68 17.60 9.06
C PHE A 175 11.62 18.81 8.94
N GLU A 176 11.08 20.02 9.03
CA GLU A 176 11.89 21.26 9.00
C GLU A 176 12.85 21.36 10.19
N ARG A 177 12.46 20.89 11.37
CA ARG A 177 13.37 20.81 12.52
C ARG A 177 14.53 19.86 12.25
N THR A 178 14.27 18.69 11.66
CA THR A 178 15.33 17.74 11.28
C THR A 178 16.21 18.27 10.14
N ARG A 179 15.65 19.09 9.25
CA ARG A 179 16.36 19.69 8.12
C ARG A 179 17.46 20.64 8.59
N GLU A 180 17.27 21.35 9.70
CA GLU A 180 18.27 22.26 10.29
C GLU A 180 18.85 23.27 9.27
N GLY A 181 18.03 23.73 8.33
CA GLY A 181 18.44 24.68 7.27
C GLY A 181 19.27 24.08 6.12
N ARG A 182 19.49 22.76 6.09
CA ARG A 182 20.18 22.07 4.99
C ARG A 182 19.37 22.08 3.69
N ASP A 183 20.01 21.84 2.58
CA ASP A 183 19.31 21.67 1.30
C ASP A 183 18.52 20.36 1.24
N VAL A 184 17.53 20.32 0.34
CA VAL A 184 16.77 19.11 0.02
C VAL A 184 16.95 18.77 -1.46
N PHE A 185 16.94 17.49 -1.76
CA PHE A 185 16.93 16.97 -3.12
C PHE A 185 15.90 15.86 -3.27
N TYR A 186 15.63 15.46 -4.51
CA TYR A 186 14.58 14.51 -4.84
C TYR A 186 15.13 13.24 -5.46
N ALA A 187 14.60 12.10 -5.05
CA ALA A 187 14.92 10.81 -5.66
C ALA A 187 13.74 9.85 -5.62
N PHE A 188 13.68 8.96 -6.61
CA PHE A 188 12.63 7.97 -6.78
C PHE A 188 12.85 6.73 -5.93
N HIS A 189 11.76 6.14 -5.46
CA HIS A 189 11.68 4.83 -4.84
C HIS A 189 10.66 3.97 -5.56
N GLY A 190 11.12 2.88 -6.16
CA GLY A 190 10.24 1.86 -6.72
C GLY A 190 9.84 0.82 -5.69
N SER A 191 8.56 0.44 -5.68
CA SER A 191 8.04 -0.62 -4.81
C SER A 191 6.82 -1.29 -5.44
N ARG A 192 6.44 -2.45 -4.91
CA ARG A 192 5.20 -3.12 -5.29
C ARG A 192 3.99 -2.34 -4.76
N LEU A 193 2.88 -2.35 -5.51
CA LEU A 193 1.68 -1.56 -5.22
C LEU A 193 1.15 -1.80 -3.80
N GLU A 194 1.10 -3.06 -3.36
CA GLU A 194 0.61 -3.50 -2.05
C GLU A 194 1.40 -2.91 -0.87
N ASN A 195 2.61 -2.41 -1.09
CA ASN A 195 3.41 -1.76 -0.04
C ASN A 195 2.99 -0.32 0.20
N PHE A 196 2.37 0.34 -0.80
CA PHE A 196 2.18 1.79 -0.77
C PHE A 196 1.17 2.25 0.28
N HIS A 197 0.21 1.41 0.69
CA HIS A 197 -0.63 1.71 1.86
C HIS A 197 0.23 1.94 3.10
N SER A 198 1.16 1.02 3.41
CA SER A 198 2.07 1.21 4.54
C SER A 198 3.04 2.36 4.32
N ILE A 199 3.56 2.53 3.10
CA ILE A 199 4.54 3.58 2.81
C ILE A 199 3.95 4.98 3.05
N ILE A 200 2.72 5.26 2.60
CA ILE A 200 2.14 6.60 2.77
C ILE A 200 1.79 6.91 4.23
N HIS A 201 1.49 5.87 5.04
CA HIS A 201 1.10 6.06 6.43
C HIS A 201 2.29 6.02 7.41
N ASN A 202 3.26 5.14 7.17
CA ASN A 202 4.37 4.88 8.11
C ASN A 202 5.73 5.37 7.58
N GLY A 203 5.78 5.85 6.34
CA GLY A 203 7.02 6.20 5.66
C GLY A 203 7.76 4.98 5.09
N LEU A 204 8.92 5.23 4.47
CA LEU A 204 9.83 4.17 4.04
C LEU A 204 10.65 3.69 5.22
N HIS A 205 10.57 2.40 5.53
CA HIS A 205 11.30 1.80 6.65
C HIS A 205 12.64 1.21 6.21
N CYS A 206 13.75 1.88 6.56
CA CYS A 206 15.11 1.45 6.24
C CYS A 206 15.46 0.01 6.67
N HIS A 207 14.89 -0.46 7.78
CA HIS A 207 15.20 -1.76 8.37
C HIS A 207 14.46 -2.94 7.73
N LEU A 208 13.54 -2.70 6.78
CA LEU A 208 12.89 -3.77 6.02
C LEU A 208 13.75 -4.25 4.84
N ASN A 209 14.79 -3.49 4.47
CA ASN A 209 15.72 -3.79 3.38
C ASN A 209 17.04 -4.35 3.94
N LYS A 210 16.99 -5.51 4.59
CA LYS A 210 18.18 -6.12 5.23
C LYS A 210 19.11 -6.84 4.26
N ASN A 211 18.60 -7.25 3.10
CA ASN A 211 19.33 -8.07 2.13
C ASN A 211 19.60 -7.27 0.85
N SER A 212 20.55 -6.36 0.91
CA SER A 212 20.88 -5.54 -0.26
C SER A 212 22.37 -5.36 -0.44
N VAL A 213 22.79 -5.52 -1.68
CA VAL A 213 24.19 -5.58 -2.13
C VAL A 213 25.04 -4.42 -1.60
N PHE A 214 24.45 -3.22 -1.47
CA PHE A 214 25.18 -2.01 -1.09
C PHE A 214 25.02 -1.60 0.37
N GLY A 215 24.52 -2.49 1.24
CA GLY A 215 24.35 -2.25 2.68
C GLY A 215 22.94 -1.85 3.09
N GLU A 216 22.68 -1.74 4.39
CA GLU A 216 21.33 -1.52 4.92
C GLU A 216 20.83 -0.08 4.69
N GLY A 217 19.56 0.05 4.26
CA GLY A 217 18.91 1.36 4.16
C GLY A 217 17.76 1.40 3.15
N THR A 218 17.16 2.57 3.01
CA THR A 218 16.17 2.86 1.96
C THR A 218 16.90 3.20 0.67
N TYR A 219 16.68 2.39 -0.36
CA TYR A 219 17.26 2.56 -1.68
C TYR A 219 16.41 3.52 -2.51
N LEU A 220 17.06 4.58 -2.99
CA LEU A 220 16.49 5.61 -3.85
C LEU A 220 17.37 5.78 -5.08
N THR A 221 16.82 6.37 -6.13
CA THR A 221 17.56 6.67 -7.36
C THR A 221 17.13 7.98 -8.00
N SER A 222 18.05 8.69 -8.64
CA SER A 222 17.70 9.85 -9.47
C SER A 222 17.05 9.48 -10.80
N ASP A 223 17.09 8.20 -11.20
CA ASP A 223 16.61 7.73 -12.50
C ASP A 223 15.27 6.99 -12.38
N LEU A 224 14.21 7.61 -12.92
CA LEU A 224 12.86 7.04 -12.91
C LEU A 224 12.81 5.67 -13.61
N SER A 225 13.58 5.46 -14.69
CA SER A 225 13.59 4.19 -15.42
C SER A 225 14.07 3.04 -14.53
N MET A 226 15.03 3.30 -13.63
CA MET A 226 15.49 2.30 -12.67
C MET A 226 14.47 2.05 -11.56
N ALA A 227 13.81 3.10 -11.04
CA ALA A 227 12.75 2.93 -10.05
C ALA A 227 11.58 2.09 -10.59
N LEU A 228 11.22 2.27 -11.86
CA LEU A 228 10.17 1.49 -12.53
C LEU A 228 10.45 -0.03 -12.56
N LEU A 229 11.72 -0.46 -12.61
CA LEU A 229 12.08 -1.88 -12.56
C LEU A 229 11.66 -2.54 -11.23
N TYR A 230 11.59 -1.75 -10.15
CA TYR A 230 11.15 -2.20 -8.82
C TYR A 230 9.66 -1.96 -8.57
N SER A 231 8.94 -1.39 -9.54
CA SER A 231 7.50 -1.08 -9.47
C SER A 231 6.71 -1.88 -10.51
N PRO A 232 6.60 -3.21 -10.39
CA PRO A 232 5.81 -4.01 -11.31
C PRO A 232 4.32 -3.69 -11.19
N HIS A 233 3.60 -3.80 -12.32
CA HIS A 233 2.14 -3.72 -12.31
C HIS A 233 1.57 -4.84 -11.44
N SER A 234 0.68 -4.46 -10.53
CA SER A 234 0.04 -5.37 -9.59
C SER A 234 -1.46 -5.14 -9.60
N SER A 235 -2.23 -6.18 -9.27
CA SER A 235 -3.68 -6.08 -9.13
C SER A 235 -4.02 -5.09 -8.02
N GLY A 236 -4.72 -4.04 -8.38
CA GLY A 236 -5.30 -3.08 -7.44
C GLY A 236 -6.78 -3.37 -7.21
N TRP A 237 -7.55 -2.30 -6.99
CA TRP A 237 -8.98 -2.38 -6.84
C TRP A 237 -9.69 -2.50 -8.19
N ARG A 238 -10.56 -3.51 -8.34
CA ARG A 238 -11.21 -3.82 -9.63
C ARG A 238 -12.12 -2.69 -10.13
N GLU A 239 -12.78 -2.02 -9.20
CA GLU A 239 -13.72 -0.91 -9.48
C GLU A 239 -13.03 0.46 -9.47
N SER A 240 -11.69 0.49 -9.46
CA SER A 240 -10.89 1.71 -9.46
C SER A 240 -11.08 2.52 -10.75
N LEU A 241 -11.23 3.84 -10.57
CA LEU A 241 -11.17 4.84 -11.65
C LEU A 241 -9.79 4.88 -12.34
N LEU A 242 -8.73 4.52 -11.61
CA LEU A 242 -7.36 4.48 -12.12
C LEU A 242 -7.09 3.24 -12.97
N GLY A 243 -7.93 2.22 -12.85
CA GLY A 243 -7.77 0.92 -13.48
C GLY A 243 -7.37 -0.19 -12.51
N SER A 244 -7.62 -1.43 -12.91
CA SER A 244 -7.45 -2.61 -12.03
C SER A 244 -6.01 -3.12 -11.91
N LEU A 245 -5.09 -2.62 -12.73
CA LEU A 245 -3.67 -3.00 -12.75
C LEU A 245 -2.83 -1.73 -12.71
N LEU A 246 -2.17 -1.50 -11.58
CA LEU A 246 -1.43 -0.28 -11.30
C LEU A 246 0.02 -0.59 -10.98
N SER A 247 0.92 0.28 -11.42
CA SER A 247 2.28 0.41 -10.92
C SER A 247 2.42 1.77 -10.25
N CYS A 248 3.20 1.85 -9.17
CA CYS A 248 3.38 3.08 -8.39
C CYS A 248 4.85 3.29 -8.06
N VAL A 249 5.32 4.53 -8.22
CA VAL A 249 6.66 4.98 -7.84
C VAL A 249 6.51 6.18 -6.91
N ALA A 250 7.26 6.19 -5.80
CA ALA A 250 7.33 7.35 -4.91
C ALA A 250 8.46 8.29 -5.37
N LEU A 251 8.21 9.59 -5.37
CA LEU A 251 9.24 10.62 -5.40
C LEU A 251 9.41 11.16 -3.98
N CYS A 252 10.60 10.99 -3.43
CA CYS A 252 10.92 11.32 -2.06
C CYS A 252 11.68 12.65 -1.98
N GLU A 253 11.31 13.48 -1.01
CA GLU A 253 12.07 14.66 -0.61
C GLU A 253 13.05 14.26 0.49
N ILE A 254 14.35 14.52 0.28
CA ILE A 254 15.45 14.03 1.11
C ILE A 254 16.30 15.21 1.56
N ILE A 255 16.62 15.25 2.86
CA ILE A 255 17.53 16.22 3.46
C ILE A 255 18.97 15.83 3.10
N ASP A 256 19.75 16.77 2.57
CA ASP A 256 21.16 16.54 2.28
C ASP A 256 21.98 16.46 3.58
N HIS A 257 22.17 15.23 4.04
CA HIS A 257 22.80 14.88 5.31
C HIS A 257 23.88 13.81 5.10
N PRO A 258 24.98 13.82 5.88
CA PRO A 258 26.07 12.83 5.78
C PRO A 258 25.64 11.34 5.94
N ASP A 259 24.49 11.09 6.56
CA ASP A 259 23.90 9.75 6.71
C ASP A 259 23.25 9.21 5.44
N VAL A 260 23.08 10.07 4.43
CA VAL A 260 22.66 9.68 3.09
C VAL A 260 23.91 9.33 2.28
N LYS A 261 24.01 8.06 1.89
CA LYS A 261 25.16 7.51 1.16
C LYS A 261 24.91 7.59 -0.34
N CYS A 262 25.85 8.19 -1.05
CA CYS A 262 25.75 8.51 -2.47
C CYS A 262 27.12 8.87 -3.03
N GLN A 263 27.26 8.73 -4.35
CA GLN A 263 28.41 9.26 -5.10
C GLN A 263 27.96 10.49 -5.88
N VAL A 264 27.72 11.60 -5.17
CA VAL A 264 27.35 12.86 -5.81
C VAL A 264 28.62 13.62 -6.19
N LYS A 265 28.63 14.20 -7.40
CA LYS A 265 29.61 15.20 -7.78
C LYS A 265 29.25 16.50 -7.05
N LYS A 266 30.17 17.11 -6.30
CA LYS A 266 29.91 18.41 -5.65
C LYS A 266 29.55 19.44 -6.72
N LYS A 267 28.54 20.28 -6.44
CA LYS A 267 28.05 21.33 -7.37
C LYS A 267 29.16 22.25 -7.93
N ASP A 268 30.27 22.40 -7.20
CA ASP A 268 31.38 23.28 -7.59
C ASP A 268 32.72 22.55 -7.82
N SER A 269 32.75 21.22 -7.91
CA SER A 269 33.98 20.48 -8.20
C SER A 269 33.71 19.09 -8.79
N GLU A 270 34.50 18.68 -9.78
CA GLU A 270 34.49 17.29 -10.32
C GLU A 270 34.93 16.22 -9.29
N ILE A 271 35.28 16.63 -8.07
CA ILE A 271 35.69 15.76 -6.99
C ILE A 271 34.45 15.06 -6.41
N ILE A 272 34.36 13.75 -6.63
CA ILE A 272 33.37 12.87 -6.00
C ILE A 272 33.63 12.87 -4.48
N ASP A 273 32.58 13.13 -3.69
CA ASP A 273 32.67 13.00 -2.25
C ASP A 273 32.75 11.52 -1.84
N ARG A 274 33.98 10.99 -1.80
CA ARG A 274 34.29 9.62 -1.39
C ARG A 274 33.92 9.33 0.07
N GLN A 275 33.67 10.33 0.91
CA GLN A 275 33.29 10.09 2.31
C GLN A 275 31.87 9.50 2.45
N ARG A 276 31.02 9.68 1.44
CA ARG A 276 29.63 9.19 1.42
C ARG A 276 29.41 8.01 0.46
N SER A 277 30.46 7.48 -0.15
CA SER A 277 30.34 6.46 -1.21
C SER A 277 29.91 5.09 -0.71
N ARG A 278 30.12 4.76 0.57
CA ARG A 278 29.91 3.41 1.10
C ARG A 278 28.91 3.39 2.25
N ALA A 279 27.89 2.55 2.14
CA ALA A 279 26.98 2.28 3.26
C ALA A 279 27.53 1.18 4.17
N ARG A 280 27.00 1.15 5.40
CA ARG A 280 27.38 0.17 6.41
C ARG A 280 26.98 -1.24 5.92
N ASN A 281 27.88 -2.20 6.09
CA ASN A 281 27.69 -3.61 5.66
C ASN A 281 27.53 -3.79 4.14
N SER A 282 28.08 -2.89 3.32
CA SER A 282 28.09 -3.09 1.86
C SER A 282 29.04 -4.22 1.46
N GLU A 283 28.48 -5.28 0.88
CA GLU A 283 29.19 -6.41 0.27
C GLU A 283 29.62 -6.10 -1.17
N GLY A 284 28.85 -5.27 -1.88
CA GLY A 284 29.07 -4.89 -3.29
C GLY A 284 29.96 -3.67 -3.52
N GLY A 285 30.60 -3.14 -2.47
CA GLY A 285 31.51 -2.01 -2.58
C GLY A 285 30.80 -0.65 -2.46
N ASP A 286 31.14 0.31 -3.32
CA ASP A 286 30.55 1.64 -3.27
C ASP A 286 29.16 1.69 -3.93
N VAL A 287 28.32 2.61 -3.46
CA VAL A 287 26.98 2.88 -4.02
C VAL A 287 27.13 3.48 -5.42
N PRO A 288 26.45 2.96 -6.46
CA PRO A 288 26.56 3.52 -7.81
C PRO A 288 26.06 4.98 -7.90
N GLN A 289 26.58 5.75 -8.86
CA GLN A 289 26.33 7.20 -8.99
C GLN A 289 24.86 7.64 -9.01
N LYS A 290 23.97 6.81 -9.54
CA LYS A 290 22.54 7.11 -9.65
C LYS A 290 21.71 6.63 -8.44
N TYR A 291 22.33 6.03 -7.43
CA TYR A 291 21.65 5.50 -6.25
C TYR A 291 21.99 6.30 -4.99
N PHE A 292 21.01 6.40 -4.11
CA PHE A 292 21.13 6.98 -2.78
C PHE A 292 20.63 5.97 -1.77
N ILE A 293 21.38 5.79 -0.67
CA ILE A 293 20.99 4.92 0.43
C ILE A 293 20.79 5.78 1.67
N VAL A 294 19.55 5.84 2.15
CA VAL A 294 19.20 6.60 3.34
C VAL A 294 19.05 5.64 4.52
N THR A 295 19.89 5.80 5.53
CA THR A 295 19.91 4.94 6.71
C THR A 295 18.94 5.40 7.81
N ASN A 296 18.68 6.71 7.89
CA ASN A 296 17.79 7.31 8.86
C ASN A 296 16.45 7.76 8.21
N ASN A 297 15.35 7.13 8.61
CA ASN A 297 14.01 7.41 8.05
C ASN A 297 13.51 8.84 8.31
N GLN A 298 14.12 9.59 9.22
CA GLN A 298 13.75 10.99 9.48
C GLN A 298 14.29 11.97 8.43
N LEU A 299 15.25 11.53 7.62
CA LEU A 299 15.90 12.34 6.60
C LEU A 299 15.16 12.37 5.27
N LEU A 300 14.08 11.60 5.14
CA LEU A 300 13.32 11.52 3.90
C LEU A 300 11.82 11.43 4.18
N ARG A 301 11.02 11.89 3.24
CA ARG A 301 9.57 11.65 3.21
C ARG A 301 9.10 11.46 1.79
N VAL A 302 8.04 10.68 1.59
CA VAL A 302 7.39 10.56 0.28
C VAL A 302 6.64 11.86 0.01
N LYS A 303 6.93 12.53 -1.10
CA LYS A 303 6.30 13.81 -1.44
C LYS A 303 5.32 13.68 -2.60
N TYR A 304 5.64 12.86 -3.60
CA TYR A 304 4.75 12.60 -4.73
C TYR A 304 4.62 11.10 -5.02
N LEU A 305 3.50 10.71 -5.65
CA LEU A 305 3.27 9.38 -6.18
C LEU A 305 3.01 9.47 -7.69
N LEU A 306 3.79 8.73 -8.45
CA LEU A 306 3.63 8.55 -9.89
C LEU A 306 2.94 7.21 -10.10
N VAL A 307 1.76 7.23 -10.73
CA VAL A 307 0.94 6.04 -10.92
C VAL A 307 0.76 5.76 -12.41
N TYR A 308 1.05 4.52 -12.78
CA TYR A 308 0.97 4.00 -14.14
C TYR A 308 -0.16 3.00 -14.19
N SER A 309 -1.10 3.23 -15.10
CA SER A 309 -2.23 2.36 -15.31
C SER A 309 -1.98 1.50 -16.53
N GLN A 310 -2.03 0.19 -16.35
CA GLN A 310 -2.00 -0.70 -17.51
C GLN A 310 -3.34 -0.60 -18.22
N LYS A 311 -3.39 0.20 -19.29
CA LYS A 311 -4.53 0.24 -20.20
C LYS A 311 -4.77 -1.18 -20.70
N ARG A 312 -5.87 -1.78 -20.23
CA ARG A 312 -6.37 -3.00 -20.86
C ARG A 312 -6.68 -2.58 -22.29
N HIS A 313 -5.96 -3.11 -23.28
CA HIS A 313 -6.58 -3.27 -24.59
C HIS A 313 -7.90 -3.95 -24.28
N LEU A 314 -9.00 -3.26 -24.52
CA LEU A 314 -10.35 -3.80 -24.41
C LEU A 314 -10.49 -4.87 -25.50
N SER A 315 -9.76 -5.98 -25.39
CA SER A 315 -10.23 -7.24 -25.92
C SER A 315 -11.53 -7.47 -25.15
N ARG A 316 -12.63 -7.25 -25.84
CA ARG A 316 -14.01 -7.54 -25.47
C ARG A 316 -14.09 -9.00 -25.00
N ARG A 317 -13.64 -9.28 -23.77
CA ARG A 317 -13.66 -10.61 -23.20
C ARG A 317 -14.98 -10.72 -22.47
N SER A 318 -15.93 -11.25 -23.24
CA SER A 318 -17.08 -12.04 -22.78
C SER A 318 -16.95 -12.49 -21.32
N ARG A 319 -18.06 -12.38 -20.58
CA ARG A 319 -18.31 -13.03 -19.28
C ARG A 319 -18.19 -14.56 -19.39
N SER A 320 -16.98 -15.04 -19.59
CA SER A 320 -16.60 -16.44 -19.48
C SER A 320 -15.11 -16.46 -19.14
N SER A 321 -14.81 -16.22 -17.87
CA SER A 321 -13.61 -16.80 -17.27
C SER A 321 -13.88 -18.29 -17.27
N SER A 322 -13.40 -18.99 -18.31
CA SER A 322 -13.56 -20.43 -18.41
C SER A 322 -12.97 -21.04 -17.15
N TRP A 323 -13.78 -21.83 -16.44
CA TRP A 323 -13.44 -22.63 -15.26
C TRP A 323 -12.04 -23.29 -15.37
N PHE A 324 -11.64 -23.64 -16.59
CA PHE A 324 -10.30 -24.12 -16.98
C PHE A 324 -9.12 -23.26 -16.48
N LEU A 325 -9.20 -21.93 -16.54
CA LEU A 325 -8.10 -21.07 -16.09
C LEU A 325 -7.98 -21.03 -14.56
N ARG A 326 -9.10 -21.20 -13.85
CA ARG A 326 -9.13 -21.21 -12.38
C ARG A 326 -8.63 -22.54 -11.80
N HIS A 327 -8.80 -23.63 -12.54
CA HIS A 327 -8.39 -24.98 -12.12
C HIS A 327 -7.20 -25.53 -12.91
N HIS A 328 -6.39 -24.66 -13.54
CA HIS A 328 -5.26 -25.06 -14.38
C HIS A 328 -4.34 -26.09 -13.71
N PHE A 329 -4.03 -25.91 -12.42
CA PHE A 329 -3.21 -26.86 -11.66
C PHE A 329 -3.87 -28.25 -11.56
N ALA A 330 -5.15 -28.33 -11.21
CA ALA A 330 -5.87 -29.59 -11.09
C ALA A 330 -6.02 -30.30 -12.45
N ILE A 331 -6.21 -29.52 -13.52
CA ILE A 331 -6.29 -30.04 -14.90
C ILE A 331 -4.93 -30.58 -15.34
N MET A 332 -3.83 -29.85 -15.10
CA MET A 332 -2.48 -30.32 -15.43
C MET A 332 -2.09 -31.58 -14.63
N MET A 333 -2.50 -31.66 -13.36
CA MET A 333 -2.30 -32.87 -12.54
C MET A 333 -3.13 -34.05 -13.03
N SER A 334 -4.39 -33.82 -13.43
CA SER A 334 -5.24 -34.87 -13.99
C SER A 334 -4.72 -35.38 -15.33
N LEU A 335 -4.25 -34.49 -16.21
CA LEU A 335 -3.60 -34.83 -17.48
C LEU A 335 -2.31 -35.62 -17.27
N TYR A 336 -1.50 -35.23 -16.29
CA TYR A 336 -0.28 -35.96 -15.94
C TYR A 336 -0.58 -37.37 -15.43
N LEU A 337 -1.60 -37.53 -14.59
CA LEU A 337 -2.03 -38.83 -14.09
C LEU A 337 -2.57 -39.73 -15.21
N LEU A 338 -3.34 -39.16 -16.15
CA LEU A 338 -3.78 -39.86 -17.36
C LEU A 338 -2.59 -40.30 -18.23
N LEU A 339 -1.59 -39.45 -18.42
CA LEU A 339 -0.38 -39.79 -19.17
C LEU A 339 0.34 -40.99 -18.54
N LEU A 340 0.49 -41.01 -17.21
CA LEU A 340 1.10 -42.13 -16.49
C LEU A 340 0.30 -43.43 -16.65
N ILE A 341 -1.04 -43.35 -16.62
CA ILE A 341 -1.91 -44.50 -16.87
C ILE A 341 -1.75 -45.00 -18.31
N PHE A 342 -1.69 -44.11 -19.30
CA PHE A 342 -1.46 -44.49 -20.69
C PHE A 342 -0.10 -45.17 -20.87
N ILE A 343 0.97 -44.60 -20.32
CA ILE A 343 2.31 -45.21 -20.37
C ILE A 343 2.27 -46.60 -19.69
N GLY A 344 1.63 -46.71 -18.53
CA GLY A 344 1.46 -47.99 -17.84
C GLY A 344 0.66 -49.01 -18.65
N ALA A 345 -0.40 -48.59 -19.33
CA ALA A 345 -1.22 -49.45 -20.19
C ALA A 345 -0.42 -49.92 -21.42
N PHE A 346 0.25 -49.03 -22.14
CA PHE A 346 1.06 -49.37 -23.31
C PHE A 346 2.27 -50.25 -22.98
N ASN A 347 2.81 -50.14 -21.77
CA ASN A 347 3.92 -50.96 -21.31
C ASN A 347 3.48 -52.27 -20.63
N SER A 348 2.16 -52.50 -20.51
CA SER A 348 1.63 -53.74 -19.94
C SER A 348 1.50 -54.84 -21.01
N PRO A 349 2.03 -56.05 -20.77
CA PRO A 349 1.97 -57.14 -21.75
C PRO A 349 0.53 -57.63 -22.01
N THR A 350 -0.39 -57.39 -21.07
CA THR A 350 -1.83 -57.69 -21.20
C THR A 350 -2.53 -56.78 -22.20
N PHE A 351 -2.23 -55.47 -22.22
CA PHE A 351 -2.82 -54.54 -23.18
C PHE A 351 -2.27 -54.75 -24.59
N VAL A 352 -0.96 -55.02 -24.73
CA VAL A 352 -0.34 -55.37 -26.02
C VAL A 352 -0.97 -56.65 -26.59
N SER A 353 -1.18 -57.67 -25.76
CA SER A 353 -1.87 -58.91 -26.14
C SER A 353 -3.33 -58.67 -26.59
N PHE A 354 -4.06 -57.80 -25.88
CA PHE A 354 -5.42 -57.42 -26.24
C PHE A 354 -5.47 -56.64 -27.56
N TRP A 355 -4.56 -55.69 -27.77
CA TRP A 355 -4.49 -54.87 -28.98
C TRP A 355 -4.17 -55.70 -30.23
N HIS A 356 -3.24 -56.64 -30.12
CA HIS A 356 -2.94 -57.60 -31.20
C HIS A 356 -4.11 -58.54 -31.54
N ARG A 357 -5.04 -58.77 -30.59
CA ARG A 357 -6.23 -59.59 -30.81
C ARG A 357 -7.39 -58.82 -31.42
N LEU A 358 -7.43 -57.49 -31.23
CA LEU A 358 -8.48 -56.62 -31.75
C LEU A 358 -8.24 -56.17 -33.21
N PHE A 359 -6.97 -56.11 -33.64
CA PHE A 359 -6.55 -55.68 -34.99
C PHE A 359 -6.01 -56.84 -35.85
N ARG A 360 -6.53 -58.05 -35.67
CA ARG A 360 -6.27 -59.18 -36.58
C ARG A 360 -7.43 -59.41 -37.53
#